data_AF-A0A2H6GNK8-F1
#
_entry.id   AF-A0A2H6GNK8-F1
#
_cell.length_a   1.000
_cell.length_b   1.000
_cell.length_c   1.000
_cell.angle_alpha   90.00
_cell.angle_beta   90.00
_cell.angle_gamma   90.00
#
_symmetry.space_group_name_H-M   'P 1'
#
loop_
_entity.id
_entity.type
_entity.pdbx_description
1 polymer ?
#
loop_
_entity_poly.entity_id
_entity_poly.type
_entity_poly.pdbx_seq_one_letter_code
_entity_poly.pdbx_strand_id
1 'polypeptide(L)'
;MKTKTRSIIIGAMILALPALGATRAQAAHPNRHVAGKRIERRGEVLQHRGNVMQRKASRMDRRGDRFQRQGFRLYRNGHQEAGMRFFRRGFRLDRRADRMERKGYRIERRGERMQRFGNRTGEGQSRDKK
;
A
#
# COMPACT_ATOMS: atom_id res chain seq x y z
N MET A 1 -57.35 63.94 25.92
CA MET A 1 -58.57 63.28 25.41
C MET A 1 -58.33 62.77 24.00
N LYS A 2 -58.49 61.46 23.82
CA LYS A 2 -58.79 60.64 22.62
C LYS A 2 -58.51 61.21 21.22
N THR A 3 -57.72 60.45 20.45
CA THR A 3 -57.94 59.94 19.07
C THR A 3 -56.56 59.44 18.57
N LYS A 4 -56.36 58.35 17.81
CA LYS A 4 -57.16 57.61 16.84
C LYS A 4 -56.55 56.21 16.66
N THR A 5 -57.44 55.26 16.44
CA THR A 5 -57.26 53.92 15.88
C THR A 5 -56.62 53.95 14.49
N ARG A 6 -55.59 53.12 14.24
CA ARG A 6 -55.20 52.57 12.91
C ARG A 6 -54.53 51.20 13.16
N SER A 7 -55.28 50.11 13.06
CA SER A 7 -55.43 49.26 11.87
C SER A 7 -54.36 48.16 11.77
N ILE A 8 -54.85 46.93 11.91
CA ILE A 8 -54.20 45.62 11.84
C ILE A 8 -53.66 45.37 10.42
N ILE A 9 -52.39 44.97 10.28
CA ILE A 9 -51.95 44.09 9.18
C ILE A 9 -50.95 43.06 9.73
N ILE A 10 -51.28 41.81 9.46
CA ILE A 10 -50.64 40.54 9.76
C ILE A 10 -49.27 40.45 9.07
N GLY A 11 -48.26 39.95 9.79
CA GLY A 11 -46.91 39.78 9.23
C GLY A 11 -46.06 38.82 10.05
N ALA A 12 -46.35 37.52 9.89
CA ALA A 12 -45.41 36.41 9.86
C ALA A 12 -44.15 36.45 10.76
N MET A 13 -44.11 35.47 11.68
CA MET A 13 -43.06 34.43 11.70
C MET A 13 -41.61 34.90 11.85
N ILE A 14 -41.03 34.71 13.04
CA ILE A 14 -40.07 33.62 13.33
C ILE A 14 -39.39 33.92 14.67
N LEU A 15 -39.65 33.02 15.62
CA LEU A 15 -38.97 32.90 16.89
C LEU A 15 -37.56 32.34 16.61
N ALA A 16 -36.57 33.21 16.46
CA ALA A 16 -35.19 32.81 16.24
C ALA A 16 -34.56 32.36 17.55
N LEU A 17 -34.75 31.08 17.90
CA LEU A 17 -33.81 30.36 18.76
C LEU A 17 -32.49 30.19 18.00
N PRO A 18 -31.33 30.61 18.52
CA PRO A 18 -30.07 30.09 18.06
C PRO A 18 -29.96 28.64 18.56
N ALA A 19 -30.26 27.69 17.68
CA ALA A 19 -29.90 26.30 17.88
C ALA A 19 -28.38 26.25 18.11
N LEU A 20 -27.97 25.78 19.29
CA LEU A 20 -26.60 25.41 19.60
C LEU A 20 -26.15 24.37 18.56
N GLY A 21 -25.49 24.84 17.51
CA GLY A 21 -24.72 24.04 16.56
C GLY A 21 -23.41 23.55 17.20
N ALA A 22 -23.51 22.92 18.37
CA ALA A 22 -22.38 22.30 19.03
C ALA A 22 -22.30 20.82 18.64
N THR A 23 -21.12 20.47 18.12
CA THR A 23 -20.46 19.16 18.26
C THR A 23 -21.07 17.96 17.51
N ARG A 24 -20.90 17.96 16.19
CA ARG A 24 -20.54 16.73 15.45
C ARG A 24 -19.11 16.82 14.90
N ALA A 25 -18.14 17.13 15.77
CA ALA A 25 -16.71 17.12 15.41
C ALA A 25 -15.83 16.44 16.46
N GLN A 26 -16.41 15.73 17.43
CA GLN A 26 -15.66 15.14 18.54
C GLN A 26 -15.84 13.62 18.56
N ALA A 27 -15.05 12.96 17.71
CA ALA A 27 -14.73 11.54 17.84
C ALA A 27 -13.38 11.25 17.14
N ALA A 28 -12.40 12.13 17.29
CA ALA A 28 -11.01 11.86 16.92
C ALA A 28 -10.37 10.99 18.02
N HIS A 29 -10.71 9.70 18.01
CA HIS A 29 -10.28 8.75 19.03
C HIS A 29 -8.75 8.52 19.02
N PRO A 30 -8.12 8.25 20.19
CA PRO A 30 -6.72 7.80 20.29
C PRO A 30 -6.42 6.54 19.44
N ASN A 31 -7.47 5.79 19.07
CA ASN A 31 -7.39 4.64 18.17
C ASN A 31 -6.86 4.95 16.76
N ARG A 32 -7.00 6.17 16.24
CA ARG A 32 -6.57 6.50 14.86
C ARG A 32 -5.04 6.59 14.70
N HIS A 33 -4.33 7.12 15.71
CA HIS A 33 -2.86 7.21 15.67
C HIS A 33 -2.20 5.82 15.82
N VAL A 34 -2.79 4.98 16.68
CA VAL A 34 -2.41 3.56 16.82
C VAL A 34 -2.67 2.80 15.52
N ALA A 35 -3.79 3.10 14.85
CA ALA A 35 -4.09 2.53 13.54
C ALA A 35 -3.07 2.97 12.47
N GLY A 36 -2.68 4.25 12.43
CA GLY A 36 -1.64 4.76 11.52
C GLY A 36 -0.30 4.04 11.67
N LYS A 37 0.22 3.95 12.91
CA LYS A 37 1.46 3.19 13.21
C LYS A 37 1.35 1.71 12.86
N ARG A 38 0.19 1.09 13.08
CA ARG A 38 -0.03 -0.33 12.71
C ARG A 38 -0.01 -0.54 11.19
N ILE A 39 -0.54 0.41 10.44
CA ILE A 39 -0.53 0.40 8.97
C ILE A 39 0.90 0.59 8.45
N GLU A 40 1.66 1.52 9.04
CA GLU A 40 3.05 1.79 8.69
C GLU A 40 3.93 0.53 8.86
N ARG A 41 3.88 -0.09 10.04
CA ARG A 41 4.59 -1.37 10.30
C ARG A 41 4.18 -2.47 9.32
N ARG A 42 2.89 -2.54 8.96
CA ARG A 42 2.43 -3.51 7.95
C ARG A 42 3.01 -3.20 6.56
N GLY A 43 3.25 -1.92 6.26
CA GLY A 43 3.97 -1.49 5.07
C GLY A 43 5.43 -1.95 5.06
N GLU A 44 6.16 -1.76 6.16
CA GLU A 44 7.55 -2.24 6.33
C GLU A 44 7.67 -3.76 6.13
N VAL A 45 6.77 -4.53 6.76
CA VAL A 45 6.75 -6.01 6.63
C VAL A 45 6.55 -6.42 5.16
N LEU A 46 5.72 -5.70 4.41
CA LEU A 46 5.52 -5.97 2.99
C LEU A 46 6.76 -5.62 2.17
N GLN A 47 7.40 -4.46 2.39
CA GLN A 47 8.67 -4.13 1.74
C GLN A 47 9.72 -5.21 1.99
N HIS A 48 9.92 -5.60 3.24
CA HIS A 48 10.85 -6.65 3.60
C HIS A 48 10.53 -7.97 2.88
N ARG A 49 9.25 -8.35 2.81
CA ARG A 49 8.83 -9.55 2.09
C ARG A 49 9.07 -9.44 0.57
N GLY A 50 8.90 -8.26 -0.01
CA GLY A 50 9.26 -7.95 -1.39
C GLY A 50 10.75 -8.20 -1.65
N ASN A 51 11.60 -7.65 -0.79
CA ASN A 51 13.06 -7.79 -0.87
C ASN A 51 13.53 -9.24 -0.72
N VAL A 52 12.92 -10.00 0.20
CA VAL A 52 13.20 -11.43 0.34
C VAL A 52 12.84 -12.20 -0.93
N MET A 53 11.73 -11.87 -1.59
CA MET A 53 11.35 -12.50 -2.86
C MET A 53 12.34 -12.16 -3.97
N GLN A 54 12.78 -10.91 -4.09
CA GLN A 54 13.78 -10.50 -5.08
C GLN A 54 15.10 -11.25 -4.86
N ARG A 55 15.60 -11.33 -3.62
CA ARG A 55 16.80 -12.13 -3.29
C ARG A 55 16.65 -13.60 -3.68
N LYS A 56 15.46 -14.17 -3.50
CA LYS A 56 15.17 -15.56 -3.90
C LYS A 56 15.11 -15.73 -5.42
N ALA A 57 14.60 -14.72 -6.14
CA ALA A 57 14.65 -14.68 -7.60
C ALA A 57 16.11 -14.66 -8.09
N SER A 58 16.96 -13.77 -7.57
CA SER A 58 18.37 -13.70 -7.98
C SER A 58 19.14 -15.00 -7.70
N ARG A 59 18.84 -15.70 -6.59
CA ARG A 59 19.41 -17.03 -6.31
C ARG A 59 18.98 -18.09 -7.34
N MET A 60 17.76 -17.95 -7.87
CA MET A 60 17.21 -18.84 -8.87
C MET A 60 17.82 -18.60 -10.25
N ASP A 61 18.04 -17.35 -10.65
CA ASP A 61 18.78 -17.00 -11.88
C ASP A 61 20.19 -17.57 -11.85
N ARG A 62 20.94 -17.34 -10.77
CA ARG A 62 22.29 -17.92 -10.62
C ARG A 62 22.28 -19.44 -10.74
N ARG A 63 21.19 -20.09 -10.31
CA ARG A 63 21.04 -21.54 -10.48
C ARG A 63 20.72 -21.88 -11.94
N GLY A 64 19.89 -21.09 -12.61
CA GLY A 64 19.61 -21.17 -14.04
C GLY A 64 20.90 -21.09 -14.87
N ASP A 65 21.73 -20.08 -14.61
CA ASP A 65 23.05 -19.92 -15.24
C ASP A 65 23.94 -21.15 -15.07
N ARG A 66 23.98 -21.73 -13.87
CA ARG A 66 24.76 -22.96 -13.63
C ARG A 66 24.24 -24.13 -14.45
N PHE A 67 22.91 -24.26 -14.59
CA PHE A 67 22.33 -25.27 -15.46
C PHE A 67 22.70 -25.03 -16.93
N GLN A 68 22.65 -23.78 -17.41
CA GLN A 68 23.05 -23.45 -18.78
C GLN A 68 24.53 -23.76 -19.04
N ARG A 69 25.44 -23.36 -18.13
CA ARG A 69 26.88 -23.68 -18.23
C ARG A 69 27.14 -25.18 -18.27
N GLN A 70 26.44 -25.96 -17.43
CA GLN A 70 26.56 -27.41 -17.47
C GLN A 70 25.98 -28.00 -18.75
N GLY A 71 24.91 -27.40 -19.29
CA GLY A 71 24.36 -27.74 -20.60
C GLY A 71 25.38 -27.56 -21.72
N PHE A 72 26.09 -26.43 -21.74
CA PHE A 72 27.17 -26.17 -22.70
C PHE A 72 28.30 -27.19 -22.60
N ARG A 73 28.74 -27.55 -21.37
CA ARG A 73 29.78 -28.58 -21.18
C ARG A 73 29.36 -29.93 -21.75
N LEU A 74 28.13 -30.37 -21.47
CA LEU A 74 27.59 -31.63 -21.99
C LEU A 74 27.48 -31.62 -23.51
N TYR A 75 27.01 -30.50 -24.08
CA TYR A 75 26.91 -30.34 -25.52
C TYR A 75 28.29 -30.45 -26.20
N ARG A 76 29.32 -29.79 -25.65
CA ARG A 76 30.70 -29.89 -26.13
C ARG A 76 31.28 -31.30 -26.04
N ASN A 77 30.88 -32.07 -25.03
CA ASN A 77 31.34 -33.45 -24.84
C ASN A 77 30.51 -34.48 -25.64
N GLY A 78 29.71 -34.05 -26.63
CA GLY A 78 28.90 -34.93 -27.47
C GLY A 78 27.58 -35.39 -26.84
N HIS A 79 27.28 -35.03 -25.60
CA HIS A 79 26.03 -35.37 -24.93
C HIS A 79 24.93 -34.35 -25.19
N GLN A 80 24.53 -34.21 -26.46
CA GLN A 80 23.60 -33.15 -26.91
C GLN A 80 22.25 -33.18 -26.19
N GLU A 81 21.61 -34.34 -26.04
CA GLU A 81 20.32 -34.44 -25.36
C GLU A 81 20.41 -34.04 -23.88
N ALA A 82 21.46 -34.49 -23.19
CA ALA A 82 21.70 -34.12 -21.81
C ALA A 82 21.93 -32.60 -21.71
N GLY A 83 22.74 -32.03 -22.61
CA GLY A 83 22.93 -30.59 -22.73
C GLY A 83 21.61 -29.83 -22.87
N MET A 84 20.73 -30.28 -23.77
CA MET A 84 19.41 -29.68 -23.98
C MET A 84 18.49 -29.80 -22.77
N ARG A 85 18.52 -30.91 -22.03
CA ARG A 85 17.78 -31.03 -20.76
C ARG A 85 18.26 -29.97 -19.74
N PHE A 86 19.56 -29.74 -19.67
CA PHE A 86 20.16 -28.72 -18.80
C PHE A 86 19.75 -27.30 -19.21
N PHE A 87 19.81 -26.95 -20.50
CA PHE A 87 19.31 -25.66 -20.99
C PHE A 87 17.84 -25.43 -20.68
N ARG A 88 16.97 -26.41 -20.96
CA ARG A 88 15.53 -26.33 -20.64
C ARG A 88 15.30 -26.09 -19.15
N ARG A 89 16.10 -26.71 -18.28
CA ARG A 89 16.02 -26.50 -16.83
C ARG A 89 16.51 -25.12 -16.41
N GLY A 90 17.57 -24.62 -17.04
CA GLY A 90 18.07 -23.25 -16.90
C GLY A 90 16.97 -22.23 -17.20
N PHE A 91 16.47 -22.22 -18.43
CA PHE A 91 15.41 -21.30 -18.85
C PHE A 91 14.11 -21.37 -18.05
N ARG A 92 13.80 -22.55 -17.47
CA ARG A 92 12.64 -22.70 -16.57
C ARG A 92 12.88 -21.99 -15.23
N LEU A 93 14.10 -22.01 -14.72
CA LEU A 93 14.47 -21.30 -13.50
C LEU A 93 14.47 -19.80 -13.73
N ASP A 94 15.03 -19.32 -14.84
CA ASP A 94 15.04 -17.89 -15.19
C ASP A 94 13.59 -17.35 -15.28
N ARG A 95 12.71 -18.03 -16.03
CA ARG A 95 11.28 -17.68 -16.09
C ARG A 95 10.56 -17.73 -14.73
N ARG A 96 11.05 -18.51 -13.77
CA ARG A 96 10.47 -18.57 -12.42
C ARG A 96 11.05 -17.47 -11.54
N ALA A 97 12.32 -17.10 -11.72
CA ALA A 97 12.96 -15.97 -11.09
C ALA A 97 12.27 -14.66 -11.50
N ASP A 98 12.09 -14.41 -12.80
CA ASP A 98 11.39 -13.23 -13.33
C ASP A 98 10.00 -13.05 -12.70
N ARG A 99 9.21 -14.13 -12.66
CA ARG A 99 7.87 -14.10 -12.05
C ARG A 99 7.94 -13.78 -10.56
N MET A 100 8.95 -14.29 -9.86
CA MET A 100 9.15 -14.05 -8.44
C MET A 100 9.62 -12.62 -8.18
N GLU A 101 10.50 -12.09 -9.00
CA GLU A 101 11.00 -10.72 -8.94
C GLU A 101 9.84 -9.72 -9.14
N ARG A 102 9.05 -9.89 -10.21
CA ARG A 102 7.84 -9.08 -10.47
C ARG A 102 6.86 -9.12 -9.31
N LYS A 103 6.68 -10.28 -8.68
CA LYS A 103 5.86 -10.42 -7.46
C LYS A 103 6.47 -9.68 -6.28
N GLY A 104 7.79 -9.76 -6.11
CA GLY A 104 8.56 -9.03 -5.11
C GLY A 104 8.33 -7.52 -5.22
N TYR A 105 8.57 -6.93 -6.39
CA TYR A 105 8.32 -5.50 -6.64
C TYR A 105 6.88 -5.08 -6.37
N ARG A 106 5.90 -5.91 -6.77
CA ARG A 106 4.48 -5.59 -6.51
C ARG A 106 4.16 -5.53 -5.01
N ILE A 107 4.74 -6.45 -4.24
CA ILE A 107 4.56 -6.49 -2.78
C ILE A 107 5.28 -5.30 -2.13
N GLU A 108 6.50 -5.00 -2.58
CA GLU A 108 7.27 -3.85 -2.10
C GLU A 108 6.54 -2.52 -2.32
N ARG A 109 6.07 -2.26 -3.55
CA ARG A 109 5.25 -1.07 -3.87
C ARG A 109 3.96 -1.00 -3.06
N ARG A 110 3.36 -2.14 -2.70
CA ARG A 110 2.22 -2.17 -1.79
C ARG A 110 2.64 -1.76 -0.38
N GLY A 111 3.79 -2.24 0.09
CA GLY A 111 4.37 -1.86 1.36
C GLY A 111 4.64 -0.37 1.46
N GLU A 112 5.30 0.22 0.46
CA GLU A 112 5.53 1.67 0.38
C GLU A 112 4.24 2.48 0.45
N ARG A 113 3.21 2.08 -0.31
CA ARG A 113 1.92 2.79 -0.28
C ARG A 113 1.28 2.73 1.11
N MET A 114 1.41 1.61 1.80
CA MET A 114 0.90 1.46 3.17
C MET A 114 1.68 2.30 4.17
N GLN A 115 3.01 2.35 4.10
CA GLN A 115 3.82 3.27 4.91
C GLN A 115 3.38 4.72 4.68
N ARG A 116 3.33 5.18 3.43
CA ARG A 116 2.90 6.56 3.12
C ARG A 116 1.51 6.87 3.66
N PHE A 117 0.58 5.91 3.61
CA PHE A 117 -0.76 6.06 4.17
C PHE A 117 -0.76 6.10 5.71
N GLY A 118 0.01 5.22 6.36
CA GLY A 118 0.23 5.22 7.81
C GLY A 118 0.81 6.55 8.31
N ASN A 119 1.81 7.07 7.61
CA ASN A 119 2.47 8.33 7.98
C ASN A 119 1.51 9.51 7.86
N ARG A 120 0.77 9.64 6.75
CA ARG A 120 -0.24 10.72 6.60
C ARG A 120 -1.33 10.67 7.67
N THR A 121 -1.80 9.46 8.01
CA THR A 121 -2.84 9.29 9.04
C THR A 121 -2.32 9.52 10.46
N GLY A 122 -1.00 9.39 10.70
CA GLY A 122 -0.34 9.81 11.92
C GLY A 122 -0.07 11.33 11.97
N GLU A 123 0.54 11.89 10.92
CA GLU A 123 1.00 13.29 10.85
C GLU A 123 -0.13 14.33 10.88
N GLY A 124 -1.32 13.99 10.37
CA GLY A 124 -2.50 14.86 10.48
C GLY A 124 -2.78 15.33 11.91
N GLN A 125 -2.38 14.55 12.93
CA GLN A 125 -2.54 14.91 14.35
C GLN A 125 -1.45 15.84 14.91
N SER A 126 -0.27 15.93 14.30
CA SER A 126 0.79 16.84 14.77
C SER A 126 0.56 18.28 14.33
N ARG A 127 -0.18 18.50 13.24
CA ARG A 127 -0.52 19.84 12.74
C ARG A 127 -1.76 20.42 13.42
N ASP A 128 -2.74 19.59 13.76
CA ASP A 128 -3.95 20.02 14.50
C ASP A 128 -3.69 20.34 16.00
N LYS A 129 -2.45 20.17 16.49
CA LYS A 129 -2.04 20.45 17.87
C LYS A 129 -1.18 21.73 18.04
N LYS A 130 -0.97 22.52 16.98
CA LYS A 130 -0.30 23.83 17.01
C LYS A 130 -1.29 24.93 16.66
#